data_AF-A0A920H278-F1
#
_entry.id   AF-A0A920H278-F1
#
_cell.length_a   1.000
_cell.length_b   1.000
_cell.length_c   1.000
_cell.angle_alpha   90.00
_cell.angle_beta   90.00
_cell.angle_gamma   90.00
#
_symmetry.space_group_name_H-M   'P 1'
#
loop_
_entity.id
_entity.type
_entity.pdbx_description
1 polymer ?
#
loop_
_entity_poly.entity_id
_entity_poly.type
_entity_poly.pdbx_seq_one_letter_code
_entity_poly.pdbx_strand_id
1 'polypeptide(L)'
;MPEEVIQAMVEASKTFVDIHQLQKTVGQRLAELTRNEAAYVSCGAATGLLLATAALKEIKKRLVSVFHNGENLNEVIVQKMHRNSYDYAILEAGASIWKSAINIRPFPMNWKMP
;
A
#
# COMPACT_ATOMS: atom_id res chain seq x y z
N MET A 1 -6.90 17.17 15.47
CA MET A 1 -6.64 17.73 14.13
C MET A 1 -6.63 19.24 14.30
N PRO A 2 -5.59 19.95 13.84
CA PRO A 2 -5.52 21.40 13.98
C PRO A 2 -6.69 22.10 13.28
N GLU A 3 -7.07 23.28 13.76
CA GLU A 3 -8.26 24.01 13.29
C GLU A 3 -8.15 24.40 11.80
N GLU A 4 -6.95 24.79 11.38
CA GLU A 4 -6.64 25.14 9.99
C GLU A 4 -6.91 23.97 9.02
N VAL A 5 -6.70 22.73 9.45
CA VAL A 5 -6.95 21.53 8.63
C VAL A 5 -8.46 21.31 8.49
N ILE A 6 -9.21 21.48 9.58
CA ILE A 6 -10.67 21.31 9.58
C ILE A 6 -11.30 22.34 8.64
N GLN A 7 -10.86 23.60 8.72
CA GLN A 7 -11.35 24.67 7.84
C GLN A 7 -11.08 24.37 6.37
N ALA A 8 -9.87 23.91 6.03
CA ALA A 8 -9.52 23.51 4.67
C ALA A 8 -10.39 22.34 4.15
N MET A 9 -10.69 21.34 5.00
CA MET A 9 -11.60 20.25 4.64
C MET A 9 -13.02 20.75 4.36
N VAL A 10 -13.53 21.67 5.20
CA VAL A 10 -14.87 22.26 5.02
C VAL A 10 -14.93 23.07 3.72
N GLU A 11 -13.90 23.86 3.41
CA GLU A 11 -13.81 24.62 2.17
C GLU A 11 -13.78 23.69 0.94
N ALA A 12 -12.92 22.67 0.97
CA ALA A 12 -12.80 21.69 -0.12
C ALA A 12 -14.12 20.96 -0.41
N SER A 13 -14.92 20.65 0.62
CA SER A 13 -16.21 19.96 0.45
C SER A 13 -17.26 20.75 -0.33
N LYS A 14 -17.07 22.06 -0.50
CA LYS A 14 -17.99 22.95 -1.23
C LYS A 14 -17.61 23.15 -2.69
N THR A 15 -16.49 22.57 -3.13
CA THR A 15 -15.92 22.80 -4.46
C THR A 15 -15.89 21.50 -5.25
N PHE A 16 -16.28 21.55 -6.53
CA PHE A 16 -16.12 20.42 -7.44
C PHE A 16 -14.71 20.44 -8.05
N VAL A 17 -14.06 19.28 -8.05
CA VAL A 17 -12.70 19.11 -8.60
C VAL A 17 -12.64 17.90 -9.51
N ASP A 18 -11.85 18.02 -10.57
CA ASP A 18 -11.49 16.86 -11.38
C ASP A 18 -10.62 15.91 -10.55
N ILE A 19 -11.10 14.69 -10.34
CA ILE A 19 -10.45 13.70 -9.48
C ILE A 19 -9.09 13.24 -10.03
N HIS A 20 -8.92 13.21 -11.36
CA HIS A 20 -7.66 12.84 -11.99
C HIS A 20 -6.62 13.94 -11.79
N GLN A 21 -7.03 15.21 -11.94
CA GLN A 21 -6.16 16.34 -11.66
C GLN A 21 -5.78 16.40 -10.18
N LEU A 22 -6.74 16.19 -9.28
CA LEU A 22 -6.48 16.14 -7.84
C LEU A 22 -5.48 15.05 -7.48
N GLN A 23 -5.69 13.81 -7.94
CA GLN A 23 -4.78 12.70 -7.71
C GLN A 23 -3.37 12.98 -8.24
N LYS A 24 -3.25 13.55 -9.43
CA LYS A 24 -1.94 13.89 -10.02
C LYS A 24 -1.19 14.92 -9.17
N THR A 25 -1.85 16.01 -8.79
CA THR A 25 -1.24 17.10 -8.02
C THR A 25 -0.84 16.64 -6.62
N VAL A 26 -1.75 15.96 -5.91
CA VAL A 26 -1.47 15.44 -4.56
C VAL A 26 -0.40 14.35 -4.61
N GLY A 27 -0.45 13.47 -5.61
CA GLY A 27 0.55 12.42 -5.82
C GLY A 27 1.96 12.98 -6.03
N GLN A 28 2.11 14.02 -6.87
CA GLN A 28 3.40 14.70 -7.05
C GLN A 28 3.92 15.30 -5.73
N ARG A 29 3.05 15.98 -4.98
CA ARG A 29 3.43 16.58 -3.69
C ARG A 29 3.85 15.52 -2.66
N LEU A 30 3.12 14.41 -2.57
CA LEU A 30 3.45 13.31 -1.67
C LEU A 30 4.75 12.60 -2.08
N ALA A 31 4.98 12.44 -3.39
CA ALA A 31 6.21 11.86 -3.92
C ALA A 31 7.44 12.70 -3.52
N GLU A 32 7.37 14.02 -3.64
CA GLU A 32 8.41 14.95 -3.17
C GLU A 32 8.67 14.79 -1.67
N LEU A 33 7.61 14.83 -0.85
CA LEU A 33 7.71 14.77 0.62
C LEU A 33 8.27 13.43 1.11
N THR A 34 7.92 12.33 0.43
CA THR A 34 8.36 10.98 0.81
C THR A 34 9.63 10.54 0.10
N ARG A 35 10.16 11.36 -0.84
CA ARG A 35 11.34 11.08 -1.67
C ARG A 35 11.16 9.82 -2.53
N ASN A 36 10.01 9.68 -3.16
CA ASN A 36 9.66 8.59 -4.08
C ASN A 36 9.44 9.11 -5.50
N GLU A 37 9.50 8.22 -6.49
CA GLU A 37 9.25 8.57 -7.90
C GLU A 37 7.77 8.89 -8.18
N ALA A 38 6.87 8.25 -7.43
CA ALA A 38 5.42 8.46 -7.53
C ALA A 38 4.74 8.13 -6.19
N ALA A 39 3.57 8.73 -5.97
CA ALA A 39 2.69 8.40 -4.85
C ALA A 39 1.23 8.41 -5.33
N TYR A 40 0.40 7.60 -4.68
CA TYR A 40 -1.02 7.46 -5.00
C TYR A 40 -1.86 7.51 -3.73
N VAL A 41 -2.95 8.26 -3.74
CA VAL A 41 -3.87 8.37 -2.59
C VAL A 41 -4.98 7.34 -2.74
N SER A 42 -5.02 6.36 -1.84
CA SER A 42 -6.12 5.39 -1.75
C SER A 42 -7.14 5.81 -0.68
N CYS A 43 -8.31 5.15 -0.67
CA CYS A 43 -9.30 5.32 0.40
C CYS A 43 -8.91 4.68 1.75
N GLY A 44 -7.66 4.18 1.88
CA GLY A 44 -7.13 3.58 3.10
C GLY A 44 -6.05 2.54 2.83
N ALA A 45 -5.50 2.00 3.93
CA ALA A 45 -4.42 1.02 3.88
C ALA A 45 -4.83 -0.31 3.22
N ALA A 46 -6.06 -0.80 3.50
CA ALA A 46 -6.60 -2.01 2.89
C ALA A 46 -6.62 -1.91 1.36
N THR A 47 -7.19 -0.82 0.84
CA THR A 47 -7.25 -0.56 -0.60
C THR A 47 -5.86 -0.38 -1.19
N GLY A 48 -4.92 0.24 -0.46
CA GLY A 48 -3.53 0.33 -0.88
C GLY A 48 -2.91 -1.06 -1.11
N LEU A 49 -3.11 -1.99 -0.18
CA LEU A 49 -2.64 -3.38 -0.31
C LEU A 49 -3.31 -4.12 -1.46
N LEU A 50 -4.63 -3.95 -1.63
CA LEU A 50 -5.39 -4.52 -2.75
C LEU A 50 -4.82 -4.04 -4.10
N LEU A 51 -4.70 -2.72 -4.28
CA LEU A 51 -4.20 -2.10 -5.52
C LEU A 51 -2.75 -2.50 -5.81
N ALA A 52 -1.88 -2.48 -4.81
CA ALA A 52 -0.49 -2.89 -4.96
C ALA A 52 -0.38 -4.36 -5.37
N THR A 53 -1.16 -5.24 -4.73
CA THR A 53 -1.18 -6.67 -5.06
C THR A 53 -1.70 -6.91 -6.48
N ALA A 54 -2.78 -6.25 -6.87
CA ALA A 54 -3.35 -6.34 -8.20
C ALA A 54 -2.38 -5.82 -9.29
N ALA A 55 -1.73 -4.68 -9.04
CA ALA A 55 -0.75 -4.09 -9.96
C ALA A 55 0.45 -5.03 -10.17
N LEU A 56 0.98 -5.62 -9.11
CA LEU A 56 2.07 -6.59 -9.19
C LEU A 56 1.66 -7.83 -10.00
N LYS A 57 0.42 -8.33 -9.86
CA LYS A 57 -0.08 -9.44 -10.68
C LYS A 57 -0.11 -9.09 -12.17
N GLU A 58 -0.52 -7.88 -12.52
CA GLU A 58 -0.58 -7.43 -13.91
C GLU A 58 0.82 -7.23 -14.52
N ILE A 59 1.75 -6.62 -13.77
CA ILE A 59 3.16 -6.52 -14.18
C ILE A 59 3.76 -7.92 -14.36
N LYS A 60 3.45 -8.85 -13.46
CA LYS A 60 3.93 -10.23 -13.53
C LYS A 60 3.46 -10.98 -14.76
N LYS A 61 2.20 -10.80 -15.23
CA LYS A 61 1.75 -11.38 -16.51
C LYS A 61 2.66 -11.02 -17.68
N ARG A 62 3.27 -9.82 -17.65
CA ARG A 62 4.23 -9.37 -18.66
C ARG A 62 5.64 -9.95 -18.48
N LEU A 63 5.98 -10.43 -17.28
CA LEU A 63 7.29 -10.99 -16.91
C LEU A 63 7.35 -12.53 -16.96
N VAL A 64 6.22 -13.23 -17.08
CA VAL A 64 6.13 -14.70 -17.16
C VAL A 64 6.96 -15.29 -18.31
N SER A 65 7.23 -14.52 -19.36
CA SER A 65 8.14 -14.93 -20.45
C SER A 65 9.61 -15.10 -20.03
N VAL A 66 10.00 -14.55 -18.87
CA VAL A 66 11.40 -14.54 -18.39
C VAL A 66 11.66 -15.61 -17.32
N PHE A 67 10.67 -15.99 -16.53
CA PHE A 67 10.84 -16.92 -15.41
C PHE A 67 10.14 -18.26 -15.67
N HIS A 68 10.92 -19.28 -16.04
CA HIS A 68 10.48 -20.63 -16.42
C HIS A 68 9.92 -21.52 -15.27
N ASN A 69 9.35 -20.97 -14.20
CA ASN A 69 8.74 -21.76 -13.12
C ASN A 69 7.49 -21.06 -12.56
N GLY A 70 6.38 -21.19 -13.29
CA GLY A 70 5.16 -20.40 -13.13
C GLY A 70 4.18 -20.85 -12.04
N GLU A 71 4.54 -21.80 -11.16
CA GLU A 71 3.53 -22.42 -10.28
C GLU A 71 3.15 -21.57 -9.05
N ASN A 72 4.01 -20.65 -8.58
CA ASN A 72 3.78 -19.90 -7.32
C ASN A 72 3.94 -18.37 -7.46
N LEU A 73 3.52 -17.77 -8.58
CA LEU A 73 3.78 -16.34 -8.86
C LEU A 73 2.83 -15.36 -8.14
N ASN A 74 1.77 -15.86 -7.51
CA ASN A 74 0.71 -15.05 -6.87
C ASN A 74 0.77 -15.07 -5.33
N GLU A 75 1.93 -15.39 -4.76
CA GLU A 75 2.11 -15.43 -3.32
C GLU A 75 2.62 -14.08 -2.78
N VAL A 76 1.96 -13.59 -1.72
CA VAL A 76 2.44 -12.46 -0.91
C VAL A 76 3.01 -13.00 0.39
N ILE A 77 4.25 -12.64 0.68
CA ILE A 77 4.92 -13.04 1.91
C ILE A 77 4.54 -12.05 3.01
N VAL A 78 3.86 -12.54 4.04
CA VAL A 78 3.49 -11.73 5.21
C VAL A 78 4.18 -12.28 6.46
N GLN A 79 4.75 -11.39 7.27
CA GLN A 79 5.32 -11.76 8.55
C GLN A 79 4.23 -12.27 9.49
N LYS A 80 4.49 -13.38 10.18
CA LYS A 80 3.49 -14.05 11.04
C LYS A 80 2.87 -13.13 12.10
N MET A 81 3.66 -12.20 12.66
CA MET A 81 3.20 -11.26 13.70
C MET A 81 2.35 -10.10 13.15
N HIS A 82 2.46 -9.81 11.85
CA HIS A 82 1.74 -8.71 11.20
C HIS A 82 0.41 -9.16 10.54
N ARG A 83 0.01 -10.41 10.75
CA ARG A 83 -1.27 -10.94 10.28
C ARG A 83 -2.43 -10.22 10.99
N ASN A 84 -3.32 -9.62 10.22
CA ASN A 84 -4.49 -8.90 10.71
C ASN A 84 -5.58 -8.86 9.61
N SER A 85 -6.65 -8.10 9.82
CA SER A 85 -7.75 -7.98 8.86
C SER A 85 -7.35 -7.46 7.48
N TYR A 86 -6.16 -6.84 7.31
CA TYR A 86 -5.69 -6.44 6.00
C TYR A 86 -5.33 -7.62 5.08
N ASP A 87 -5.19 -8.82 5.62
CA ASP A 87 -5.00 -10.04 4.83
C ASP A 87 -6.13 -10.24 3.82
N TYR A 88 -7.37 -9.84 4.16
CA TYR A 88 -8.51 -9.93 3.26
C TYR A 88 -8.29 -9.14 1.97
N ALA A 89 -7.63 -7.97 2.04
CA ALA A 89 -7.34 -7.17 0.84
C ALA A 89 -6.40 -7.90 -0.13
N ILE A 90 -5.46 -8.71 0.38
CA ILE A 90 -4.56 -9.52 -0.44
C ILE A 90 -5.32 -10.67 -1.09
N LEU A 91 -6.19 -11.33 -0.31
CA LEU A 91 -7.03 -12.43 -0.79
C LEU A 91 -8.05 -11.96 -1.84
N GLU A 92 -8.65 -10.79 -1.66
CA GLU A 92 -9.58 -10.16 -2.62
C GLU A 92 -8.90 -9.82 -3.96
N ALA A 93 -7.61 -9.46 -3.94
CA ALA A 93 -6.82 -9.33 -5.17
C ALA A 93 -6.57 -10.68 -5.87
N GLY A 94 -6.99 -11.80 -5.29
CA GLY A 94 -6.80 -13.16 -5.78
C GLY A 94 -5.34 -13.62 -5.64
N ALA A 95 -4.63 -13.14 -4.62
CA ALA A 95 -3.31 -13.63 -4.25
C ALA A 95 -3.41 -14.56 -3.03
N SER A 96 -2.53 -15.54 -2.94
CA SER A 96 -2.38 -16.38 -1.75
C SER A 96 -1.37 -15.74 -0.80
N ILE A 97 -1.51 -16.00 0.50
CA ILE A 97 -0.56 -15.50 1.49
C ILE A 97 0.34 -16.64 1.92
N TRP A 98 1.63 -16.52 1.63
CA TRP A 98 2.63 -17.48 2.07
C TRP A 98 3.21 -17.05 3.43
N LYS A 99 3.37 -18.03 4.32
CA LYS A 99 3.81 -17.78 5.70
C LYS A 99 5.33 -17.84 5.77
N SER A 100 5.96 -16.70 6.00
CA SER A 100 7.36 -16.69 6.41
C SER A 100 7.52 -17.38 7.77
N ALA A 101 8.45 -18.33 7.87
CA ALA A 101 8.86 -18.98 9.12
C ALA A 101 9.69 -18.06 10.03
N ILE A 102 10.09 -16.88 9.54
CA ILE A 102 10.94 -15.94 10.27
C ILE A 102 10.08 -15.26 11.34
N ASN A 103 10.23 -15.76 12.57
CA ASN A 103 9.80 -15.07 13.78
C ASN A 103 10.93 -14.10 14.16
N ILE A 104 10.94 -12.91 13.56
CA ILE A 104 11.86 -11.86 14.01
C ILE A 104 11.42 -11.58 15.45
N ARG A 105 12.29 -11.85 16.44
CA ARG A 105 11.98 -11.56 17.84
C ARG A 105 11.47 -10.12 17.91
N PRO A 106 10.40 -9.84 18.69
CA PRO A 106 9.98 -8.47 18.89
C PRO A 106 11.21 -7.67 19.33
N PHE A 107 11.45 -6.55 18.66
CA PHE A 107 12.45 -5.58 19.08
C PHE A 107 12.21 -5.33 20.58
N PRO A 108 13.21 -5.50 21.47
CA PRO A 108 12.97 -5.39 22.89
C PRO A 108 12.39 -4.00 23.19
N MET A 109 11.21 -3.98 23.81
CA MET A 109 10.45 -2.77 24.18
C MET A 109 11.21 -1.84 25.17
N ASN A 110 12.42 -2.23 25.53
CA ASN A 110 13.34 -1.64 26.48
C ASN A 110 14.56 -0.97 25.81
N TRP A 111 14.52 -0.74 24.48
CA TRP A 111 15.49 0.12 23.81
C TRP A 111 15.28 1.59 24.21
N LYS A 112 16.05 2.05 25.20
CA LYS A 112 16.27 3.49 25.41
C LYS A 112 17.16 4.00 24.28
N MET A 113 16.66 4.93 23.47
CA MET A 113 17.49 5.63 22.48
C MET A 113 18.62 6.41 23.19
N PRO A 114 19.82 6.52 22.60
CA PRO A 114 20.84 7.48 23.04
C PRO A 114 20.38 8.93 22.82
#